data_AF-A0A9P0MMX5-F1
#
_entry.id   AF-A0A9P0MMX5-F1
#
_cell.length_a   1.000
_cell.length_b   1.000
_cell.length_c   1.000
_cell.angle_alpha   90.00
_cell.angle_beta   90.00
_cell.angle_gamma   90.00
#
_symmetry.space_group_name_H-M   'P 1'
#
loop_
_entity.id
_entity.type
_entity.pdbx_description
1 polymer ?
#
loop_
_entity_poly.entity_id
_entity_poly.type
_entity_poly.pdbx_seq_one_letter_code
_entity_poly.pdbx_strand_id
1 'polypeptide(L)' 'MADSIEELYETYNILTEAKENVSKHSQEYLKCMERTKGNDKEKKLAAQIVSKFFKHFPDLQEKALNAIFDLCEDDDSMMR' A
#
# COMPACT_ATOMS: atom_id res chain seq x y z
N MET A 1 1.39 20.98 -5.25
CA MET A 1 1.24 19.60 -5.74
C MET A 1 0.99 18.79 -4.49
N ALA A 2 -0.17 18.14 -4.36
CA ALA A 2 -0.48 17.39 -3.14
C ALA A 2 0.64 16.36 -2.90
N ASP A 3 1.23 16.36 -1.71
CA ASP A 3 2.35 15.52 -1.36
C ASP A 3 1.83 14.07 -1.38
N SER A 4 2.23 13.28 -2.37
CA SER A 4 1.65 11.93 -2.58
C SER A 4 1.91 10.97 -1.41
N ILE A 5 2.82 11.32 -0.49
CA ILE A 5 3.00 10.66 0.81
C ILE A 5 1.94 11.07 1.85
N GLU A 6 1.43 12.31 1.83
CA GLU A 6 0.29 12.72 2.68
C GLU A 6 -0.95 11.89 2.35
N GLU A 7 -1.24 11.67 1.06
CA GLU A 7 -2.35 10.82 0.61
C GLU A 7 -2.22 9.37 1.13
N LEU A 8 -0.99 8.84 1.22
CA LEU A 8 -0.73 7.52 1.79
C LEU A 8 -0.97 7.48 3.31
N TYR A 9 -0.60 8.53 4.04
CA TYR A 9 -0.92 8.64 5.47
C TYR A 9 -2.43 8.75 5.72
N GLU A 10 -3.13 9.55 4.92
CA GLU A 10 -4.60 9.64 4.98
C GLU A 10 -5.24 8.27 4.71
N THR A 11 -4.78 7.57 3.67
CA THR A 11 -5.24 6.22 3.35
C THR A 11 -4.99 5.24 4.49
N TYR A 12 -3.79 5.26 5.09
CA TYR A 12 -3.47 4.41 6.23
C TYR A 12 -4.40 4.66 7.43
N ASN A 13 -4.71 5.93 7.70
CA ASN A 13 -5.65 6.30 8.76
C ASN A 13 -7.05 5.78 8.45
N ILE A 14 -7.57 6.02 7.25
CA ILE A 14 -8.89 5.53 6.81
C ILE A 14 -8.99 4.01 6.97
N LEU A 15 -8.00 3.26 6.47
CA LEU A 15 -7.98 1.79 6.55
C LEU A 15 -7.89 1.30 8.01
N THR A 16 -7.14 2.02 8.86
CA THR A 16 -7.01 1.69 10.29
C THR A 16 -8.31 2.00 11.05
N GLU A 17 -8.95 3.12 10.77
CA GLU A 17 -10.19 3.56 11.42
C GLU A 17 -11.41 2.75 10.97
N ALA A 18 -11.41 2.27 9.72
CA ALA A 18 -12.50 1.48 9.16
C ALA A 18 -12.72 0.13 9.89
N LYS A 19 -11.70 -0.42 10.57
CA LYS A 19 -11.77 -1.67 11.35
C LYS A 19 -12.43 -2.82 10.55
N GLU A 20 -13.67 -3.17 10.87
CA GLU A 20 -14.46 -4.22 10.20
C GLU A 20 -14.97 -3.81 8.81
N ASN A 21 -15.07 -2.51 8.52
CA ASN A 21 -15.49 -1.97 7.24
C ASN A 21 -14.32 -1.75 6.26
N VAL A 22 -13.10 -2.15 6.62
CA VAL A 22 -11.91 -1.95 5.79
C VAL A 22 -12.06 -2.53 4.39
N SER A 23 -12.82 -3.62 4.22
CA SER A 23 -13.12 -4.23 2.92
C SER A 23 -13.87 -3.30 1.95
N LYS A 24 -14.56 -2.26 2.44
CA LYS A 24 -15.22 -1.25 1.61
C LYS A 24 -14.24 -0.23 1.01
N HIS A 25 -13.03 -0.15 1.54
CA HIS A 25 -11.97 0.78 1.12
C HIS A 25 -10.97 0.13 0.17
N SER A 26 -11.47 -0.69 -0.76
CA SER A 26 -10.66 -1.40 -1.74
C SER A 26 -9.98 -0.48 -2.74
N GLN A 27 -10.60 0.66 -3.06
CA GLN A 27 -10.03 1.70 -3.93
C GLN A 27 -8.81 2.37 -3.28
N GLU A 28 -8.92 2.75 -2.02
CA GLU A 28 -7.82 3.31 -1.23
C GLU A 28 -6.67 2.30 -1.11
N TYR A 29 -6.98 1.03 -0.84
CA TYR A 29 -5.98 -0.03 -0.78
C TYR A 29 -5.28 -0.26 -2.14
N LEU A 30 -6.02 -0.23 -3.25
CA LEU A 30 -5.46 -0.29 -4.61
C LEU A 30 -4.52 0.88 -4.89
N LYS A 31 -4.91 2.11 -4.52
CA LYS A 31 -4.05 3.29 -4.69
C LYS A 31 -2.71 3.11 -3.97
N CYS A 32 -2.69 2.54 -2.77
CA CYS A 32 -1.44 2.24 -2.07
C CYS A 32 -0.53 1.30 -2.86
N MET A 33 -1.09 0.29 -3.53
CA MET A 33 -0.30 -0.61 -4.38
C MET A 33 0.35 0.13 -5.55
N GLU A 34 -0.36 1.09 -6.16
CA GLU A 34 0.23 1.86 -7.27
C GLU A 34 1.39 2.75 -6.80
N ARG A 35 1.38 3.17 -5.52
CA ARG A 35 2.45 3.97 -4.93
C ARG A 35 3.71 3.16 -4.55
N THR A 36 3.72 1.83 -4.70
CA THR A 36 4.96 1.04 -4.59
C THR A 36 5.96 1.36 -5.72
N LYS A 37 5.54 2.14 -6.73
CA LYS A 37 6.40 2.63 -7.83
C LYS A 37 6.83 4.09 -7.65
N GLY A 38 6.54 4.69 -6.50
CA GLY A 38 6.89 6.07 -6.15
C GLY A 38 8.35 6.24 -5.73
N ASN A 39 8.63 7.29 -4.95
CA ASN A 39 9.94 7.47 -4.31
C ASN A 39 10.11 6.56 -3.07
N ASP A 40 11.33 6.41 -2.55
CA ASP A 40 11.63 5.47 -1.46
C ASP A 40 10.73 5.62 -0.21
N LYS A 41 10.33 6.85 0.13
CA LYS A 41 9.44 7.08 1.27
C LYS A 41 8.04 6.54 0.98
N GLU A 42 7.53 6.79 -0.22
CA GLU A 42 6.23 6.28 -0.68
C GLU A 42 6.24 4.77 -0.76
N LYS A 43 7.30 4.18 -1.35
CA LYS A 43 7.44 2.73 -1.46
C LYS A 43 7.42 2.07 -0.08
N LYS A 44 8.18 2.60 0.89
CA LYS A 44 8.22 2.05 2.27
C LYS A 44 6.86 2.12 2.96
N LEU A 45 6.15 3.23 2.81
CA LEU A 45 4.83 3.39 3.43
C LEU A 45 3.78 2.52 2.73
N ALA A 46 3.76 2.52 1.40
CA ALA A 46 2.91 1.66 0.59
C ALA A 46 3.09 0.19 0.95
N ALA A 47 4.33 -0.31 1.02
CA ALA A 47 4.64 -1.68 1.40
C ALA A 47 4.08 -2.06 2.79
N GLN A 48 4.21 -1.15 3.76
CA GLN A 48 3.65 -1.33 5.11
C GLN A 48 2.12 -1.41 5.09
N ILE A 49 1.46 -0.52 4.35
CA ILE A 49 -0.01 -0.51 4.22
C ILE A 49 -0.48 -1.81 3.55
N VAL A 50 0.12 -2.15 2.39
CA VAL A 50 -0.20 -3.35 1.62
C VAL A 50 -0.09 -4.59 2.49
N SER A 51 1.04 -4.76 3.18
CA SER A 51 1.28 -5.91 4.06
C SER A 51 0.31 -5.97 5.25
N LYS A 52 0.03 -4.83 5.88
CA LYS A 52 -0.83 -4.77 7.08
C LYS A 52 -2.28 -5.16 6.78
N PHE A 53 -2.82 -4.72 5.65
CA PHE A 53 -4.23 -4.91 5.32
C PHE A 53 -4.50 -6.07 4.34
N PHE A 54 -3.46 -6.76 3.86
CA PHE A 54 -3.54 -7.87 2.91
C PHE A 54 -4.65 -8.88 3.19
N LYS A 55 -4.77 -9.34 4.45
CA LYS A 55 -5.77 -10.34 4.86
C LYS A 55 -7.22 -9.88 4.72
N HIS A 56 -7.46 -8.58 4.60
CA HIS A 56 -8.80 -8.00 4.52
C HIS A 56 -9.30 -7.84 3.09
N PHE A 57 -8.43 -8.03 2.09
CA PHE A 57 -8.75 -7.84 0.67
C PHE A 57 -8.43 -9.08 -0.16
N PRO A 58 -9.16 -10.21 0.03
CA PRO A 58 -8.91 -11.46 -0.69
C PRO A 58 -8.89 -11.28 -2.21
N ASP A 59 -9.79 -10.47 -2.77
CA ASP A 59 -9.89 -10.21 -4.21
C ASP A 59 -8.70 -9.41 -4.78
N LEU A 60 -7.90 -8.77 -3.91
CA LEU A 60 -6.75 -7.95 -4.30
C LEU A 60 -5.41 -8.59 -3.92
N GLN A 61 -5.41 -9.81 -3.38
CA GLN A 61 -4.19 -10.47 -2.90
C GLN A 61 -3.18 -10.69 -4.02
N GLU A 62 -3.61 -11.11 -5.21
CA GLU A 62 -2.69 -11.29 -6.34
C GLU A 62 -1.98 -9.99 -6.71
N LYS A 63 -2.73 -8.88 -6.79
CA LYS A 63 -2.16 -7.56 -7.07
C LYS A 63 -1.25 -7.07 -5.95
N ALA A 64 -1.65 -7.28 -4.70
CA ALA A 64 -0.85 -6.93 -3.53
C ALA A 64 0.48 -7.68 -3.51
N LEU A 65 0.46 -8.99 -3.79
CA LEU A 65 1.68 -9.81 -3.86
C LEU A 65 2.59 -9.34 -4.98
N ASN A 66 2.06 -9.11 -6.18
CA ASN A 66 2.85 -8.59 -7.30
C ASN A 66 3.49 -7.24 -6.95
N ALA A 67 2.76 -6.33 -6.31
CA ALA A 67 3.30 -5.04 -5.90
C ALA A 67 4.41 -5.15 -4.84
N ILE A 68 4.34 -6.15 -3.95
CA ILE A 68 5.41 -6.43 -2.98
C ILE A 68 6.60 -7.14 -3.65
N PHE A 69 6.37 -8.04 -4.61
CA PHE A 69 7.45 -8.68 -5.36
C PHE A 69 8.23 -7.65 -6.19
N ASP A 70 7.53 -6.74 -6.87
CA ASP A 70 8.15 -5.60 -7.58
C ASP A 70 9.09 -4.81 -6.64
N LEU A 71 8.75 -4.67 -5.35
CA LEU A 71 9.59 -4.01 -4.34
C LEU A 71 10.77 -4.86 -3.86
N CYS A 72 10.60 -6.18 -3.77
CA CYS A 72 11.70 -7.07 -3.43
C CYS A 72 12.75 -7.19 -4.54
N GLU A 73 12.33 -6.92 -5.78
CA GLU A 73 13.21 -6.84 -6.96
C GLU A 73 13.79 -5.43 -7.18
N ASP A 74 13.48 -4.47 -6.30
CA ASP A 74 13.99 -3.11 -6.37
C ASP A 74 15.53 -3.09 -6.21
N ASP A 75 16.19 -2.29 -7.05
CA ASP A 75 17.64 -2.14 -7.06
C ASP A 75 18.19 -1.53 -5.74
N ASP A 76 17.36 -0.83 -4.96
CA ASP A 76 17.74 -0.35 -3.64
C ASP A 76 17.71 -1.49 -2.60
N SER A 77 18.89 -1.93 -2.20
CA SER A 77 19.07 -2.94 -1.15
C SER A 77 18.44 -2.60 0.22
N MET A 78 18.09 -1.33 0.49
CA MET A 78 17.34 -0.91 1.68
C MET A 78 15.82 -1.06 1.52
N MET A 79 15.33 -1.30 0.30
CA MET A 79 13.94 -1.55 -0.01
C MET A 79 13.60 -3.05 0.00
N ARG A 80 14.58 -3.91 -0.32
CA ARG A 80 14.50 -5.37 -0.22
C ARG A 80 14.73 -5.89 1.20
#